data_AF-A0A0Q4NJ62-F1
#
_entry.id   AF-A0A0Q4NJ62-F1
#
_cell.length_a   1.000
_cell.length_b   1.000
_cell.length_c   1.000
_cell.angle_alpha   90.00
_cell.angle_beta   90.00
_cell.angle_gamma   90.00
#
_symmetry.space_group_name_H-M   'P 1'
#
loop_
_entity.id
_entity.type
_entity.pdbx_description
1 polymer ?
#
loop_
_entity_poly.entity_id
_entity_poly.type
_entity_poly.pdbx_seq_one_letter_code
_entity_poly.pdbx_strand_id
1 'polypeptide(L)' 'MELPISLPEGWSAEADEMLGVVITAVSSEGHKGFVTVSEAKRSFELGMSVVRQRKHYAGRYWRKELYEEAVATLRAAMS' A
#
# COMPACT_ATOMS: atom_id res chain seq x y z
N MET A 1 -10.15 2.46 9.14
CA MET A 1 -10.34 1.23 8.34
C MET A 1 -9.51 0.12 8.95
N GLU A 2 -9.92 -1.14 8.85
CA GLU A 2 -9.10 -2.28 9.27
C GLU A 2 -8.31 -2.83 8.09
N LEU A 3 -6.98 -2.82 8.21
CA LEU A 3 -6.07 -3.39 7.21
C LEU A 3 -5.85 -4.88 7.48
N PRO A 4 -5.57 -5.70 6.45
CA PRO A 4 -5.27 -7.12 6.62
C PRO A 4 -3.87 -7.37 7.22
N ILE A 5 -3.11 -6.32 7.53
CA ILE A 5 -1.76 -6.34 8.09
C ILE A 5 -1.59 -5.23 9.14
N SER A 6 -0.60 -5.38 10.01
CA SER A 6 -0.11 -4.28 10.83
C SER A 6 0.93 -3.47 10.04
N LEU A 7 0.81 -2.15 10.08
CA LEU A 7 1.80 -1.27 9.47
C LEU A 7 3.01 -1.08 10.40
N PRO A 8 4.19 -0.74 9.85
CA PRO A 8 5.33 -0.30 10.65
C PRO A 8 5.01 0.92 11.51
N GLU A 9 5.77 1.12 12.59
CA GLU A 9 5.60 2.28 13.46
C GLU A 9 5.80 3.60 12.68
N GLY A 10 4.95 4.59 12.97
CA GLY A 10 4.96 5.90 12.31
C GLY A 10 4.34 5.90 10.90
N TRP A 11 3.91 4.75 10.38
CA TRP A 11 3.20 4.66 9.10
C TRP A 11 1.69 4.76 9.33
N SER A 12 0.99 5.26 8.32
CA SER A 12 -0.47 5.44 8.37
C SER A 12 -1.10 4.93 7.08
N ALA A 13 -2.41 4.66 7.13
CA ALA A 13 -3.19 4.32 5.95
C ALA A 13 -4.56 4.98 6.00
N GLU A 14 -4.97 5.49 4.86
CA GLU A 14 -6.23 6.19 4.68
C GLU A 14 -6.95 5.64 3.45
N ALA A 15 -8.27 5.50 3.56
CA ALA A 15 -9.10 5.15 2.41
C ALA A 15 -9.44 6.43 1.64
N ASP A 16 -9.18 6.41 0.35
CA ASP A 16 -9.52 7.43 -0.62
C ASP A 16 -10.52 6.83 -1.62
N GLU A 17 -11.66 7.50 -1.81
CA GLU A 17 -12.76 6.99 -2.64
C GLU A 17 -12.37 6.83 -4.12
N MET A 18 -11.40 7.61 -4.61
CA MET A 18 -10.95 7.58 -6.00
C MET A 18 -9.75 6.65 -6.21
N LEU A 19 -8.83 6.61 -5.25
CA LEU A 19 -7.54 5.93 -5.38
C LEU A 19 -7.55 4.51 -4.81
N GLY A 20 -8.29 4.27 -3.74
CA GLY A 20 -8.25 3.04 -2.95
C GLY A 20 -7.69 3.30 -1.56
N VAL A 21 -6.62 2.63 -1.17
CA VAL A 21 -6.00 2.80 0.16
C VAL A 21 -4.61 3.38 -0.02
N VAL A 22 -4.40 4.59 0.48
CA VAL A 22 -3.09 5.24 0.45
C VAL A 22 -2.36 4.93 1.76
N ILE A 23 -1.24 4.23 1.67
CA ILE A 23 -0.34 4.00 2.79
C ILE A 23 0.77 5.05 2.72
N THR A 24 0.93 5.78 3.83
CA THR A 24 1.98 6.79 4.00
C THR A 24 3.03 6.25 4.95
N ALA A 25 4.28 6.27 4.48
CA ALA A 25 5.45 5.92 5.25
C ALA A 25 6.25 7.17 5.59
N VAL A 26 6.84 7.19 6.79
CA VAL A 26 7.74 8.24 7.23
C VAL A 26 9.08 7.59 7.57
N SER A 27 10.17 8.02 6.92
CA SER A 27 11.51 7.54 7.23
C SER A 27 12.01 8.14 8.55
N SER A 28 13.08 7.58 9.11
CA SER A 28 13.77 8.15 10.28
C SER A 28 14.31 9.57 10.04
N GLU A 29 14.54 9.93 8.78
CA GLU A 29 15.00 11.26 8.36
C GLU A 29 13.84 12.24 8.10
N GLY A 30 12.59 11.79 8.25
CA GLY A 30 11.38 12.59 8.02
C GLY A 30 10.92 12.64 6.56
N HIS A 31 11.52 11.85 5.66
CA HIS A 31 11.06 11.74 4.28
C HIS A 31 9.76 10.94 4.21
N LYS A 32 8.80 11.46 3.45
CA LYS A 32 7.51 10.81 3.24
C LYS A 32 7.52 10.02 1.94
N GLY A 33 7.13 8.75 2.03
CA GLY A 33 6.84 7.91 0.88
C GLY A 33 5.37 7.48 0.88
N PHE A 34 4.84 7.18 -0.30
CA PHE A 34 3.45 6.79 -0.46
C PHE A 34 3.34 5.54 -1.34
N VAL A 35 2.36 4.69 -1.06
CA VAL A 35 1.91 3.63 -1.97
C VAL A 35 0.39 3.57 -1.95
N THR A 36 -0.21 3.50 -3.12
CA THR A 36 -1.66 3.37 -3.28
C THR A 36 -2.01 1.92 -3.59
N VAL A 37 -2.86 1.31 -2.77
CA VAL A 37 -3.36 -0.06 -2.93
C VAL A 37 -4.80 -0.02 -3.44
N SER A 38 -5.09 -0.74 -4.52
CA SER A 38 -6.44 -0.92 -5.03
C SER A 38 -6.86 -2.38 -4.93
N GLU A 39 -7.77 -2.68 -4.01
CA GLU A 39 -8.34 -4.02 -3.86
C GLU A 39 -9.20 -4.42 -5.06
N ALA A 40 -9.89 -3.46 -5.70
CA ALA A 40 -10.68 -3.71 -6.90
C ALA A 40 -9.80 -4.15 -8.09
N LYS A 41 -8.62 -3.54 -8.22
CA LYS A 41 -7.60 -3.93 -9.20
C LYS A 41 -6.69 -5.05 -8.71
N ARG A 42 -6.78 -5.43 -7.44
CA ARG A 42 -5.83 -6.34 -6.77
C ARG A 42 -4.40 -5.99 -7.15
N SER A 43 -4.00 -4.75 -6.88
CA SER A 43 -2.70 -4.24 -7.27
C SER A 43 -2.38 -2.98 -6.47
N PHE A 44 -1.17 -2.46 -6.64
CA PHE A 44 -0.69 -1.25 -5.99
C PHE A 44 0.25 -0.48 -6.91
N GLU A 45 0.41 0.82 -6.65
CA GLU A 45 1.36 1.70 -7.34
C GLU A 45 2.07 2.59 -6.31
N LEU A 46 3.35 2.89 -6.53
CA LEU A 46 4.06 3.87 -5.71
C LEU A 46 3.51 5.28 -5.95
N GLY A 47 3.57 6.09 -4.90
CA GLY A 47 2.98 7.43 -4.87
C GLY A 47 1.48 7.44 -4.52
N MET A 48 0.92 8.64 -4.52
CA MET A 48 -0.53 8.88 -4.45
C MET A 48 -1.07 8.91 -5.88
N SER A 49 -1.37 7.74 -6.45
CA SER A 49 -1.76 7.64 -7.86
C SER A 49 -2.77 6.53 -8.11
N VAL A 50 -3.56 6.68 -9.17
CA VAL A 50 -4.55 5.67 -9.56
C VAL A 50 -3.83 4.40 -9.98
N VAL A 51 -4.18 3.28 -9.34
CA VAL A 51 -3.65 1.95 -9.70
C VAL A 51 -4.18 1.53 -11.06
N ARG A 52 -3.30 1.51 -12.07
CA ARG A 52 -3.70 1.27 -13.47
C ARG A 52 -3.70 -0.21 -13.83
N GLN A 53 -2.69 -0.93 -13.36
CA GLN A 53 -2.52 -2.33 -13.72
C GLN A 53 -3.17 -3.26 -12.71
N ARG A 54 -3.86 -4.29 -13.21
CA ARG A 54 -4.35 -5.39 -12.39
C ARG A 54 -3.28 -6.47 -12.30
N LYS A 55 -2.95 -6.89 -11.08
CA LYS A 55 -2.05 -8.03 -10.82
C LYS A 55 -2.85 -9.28 -10.47
N HIS A 56 -2.18 -10.42 -10.45
CA HIS A 56 -2.78 -11.72 -10.19
C HIS A 56 -2.64 -12.14 -8.72
N TYR A 57 -3.31 -11.43 -7.80
CA TYR A 57 -3.51 -11.94 -6.44
C TYR A 57 -4.80 -12.78 -6.38
N ALA A 58 -4.71 -14.00 -5.83
CA ALA A 58 -5.79 -14.97 -5.77
C ALA A 58 -5.71 -15.83 -4.49
N GLY A 59 -6.73 -16.65 -4.25
CA GLY A 59 -6.79 -17.52 -3.06
C GLY A 59 -7.36 -16.81 -1.81
N ARG A 60 -7.17 -17.41 -0.64
CA ARG A 60 -7.78 -16.95 0.63
C ARG A 60 -7.07 -15.72 1.24
N TYR A 61 -5.76 -15.60 1.00
CA TYR A 61 -4.89 -14.61 1.65
C TYR A 61 -4.45 -13.47 0.73
N TRP A 62 -5.05 -13.38 -0.47
CA TRP A 62 -4.68 -12.42 -1.50
C TRP A 62 -4.64 -10.96 -1.02
N ARG A 63 -5.55 -10.58 -0.10
CA ARG A 63 -5.56 -9.24 0.49
C ARG A 63 -4.32 -9.02 1.35
N LYS A 64 -3.98 -9.97 2.20
CA LYS A 64 -2.79 -9.86 3.06
C LYS A 64 -1.53 -9.73 2.20
N GLU A 65 -1.36 -10.64 1.24
CA GLU A 65 -0.21 -10.64 0.31
C GLU A 65 -0.07 -9.32 -0.46
N LEU A 66 -1.19 -8.78 -0.96
CA LEU A 66 -1.21 -7.50 -1.66
C LEU A 66 -0.66 -6.36 -0.81
N TYR A 67 -1.10 -6.26 0.46
CA TYR A 67 -0.65 -5.19 1.34
C TYR A 67 0.78 -5.42 1.85
N GLU A 68 1.19 -6.67 2.10
CA GLU A 68 2.58 -7.00 2.47
C GLU A 68 3.55 -6.60 1.36
N GLU A 69 3.24 -6.93 0.10
CA GLU A 69 4.07 -6.56 -1.05
C GLU A 69 4.10 -5.06 -1.28
N ALA A 70 2.97 -4.36 -1.12
CA ALA A 70 2.91 -2.91 -1.23
C ALA A 70 3.80 -2.22 -0.18
N VAL A 71 3.71 -2.65 1.09
CA VAL A 71 4.53 -2.13 2.20
C VAL A 71 6.01 -2.44 1.99
N ALA A 72 6.34 -3.66 1.54
CA ALA A 72 7.72 -4.04 1.26
C ALA A 72 8.32 -3.21 0.11
N THR A 73 7.53 -2.95 -0.95
CA THR A 73 7.96 -2.14 -2.09
C THR A 73 8.17 -0.68 -1.68
N LEU A 74 7.26 -0.11 -0.89
CA LEU A 74 7.41 1.24 -0.36
C LEU A 74 8.66 1.36 0.54
N ARG A 75 8.87 0.38 1.42
CA ARG A 75 10.06 0.35 2.29
C ARG A 75 11.35 0.31 1.46
N ALA A 76 11.40 -0.52 0.42
CA ALA A 76 12.56 -0.61 -0.47
C ALA A 76 12.81 0.69 -1.24
N ALA A 77 11.77 1.41 -1.64
CA ALA A 77 11.88 2.70 -2.32
C ALA A 77 12.31 3.86 -1.39
N MET A 78 12.25 3.66 -0.08
CA MET A 78 12.63 4.64 0.95
C MET A 78 13.98 4.35 1.62
N SER A 79 14.59 3.21 1.28
CA SER A 79 15.96 2.86 1.68
C SER A 79 16.98 3.52 0.76
#